data_AF-A0A3N5E6C5-F1
#
_entry.id   AF-A0A3N5E6C5-F1
#
_cell.length_a   1.000
_cell.length_b   1.000
_cell.length_c   1.000
_cell.angle_alpha   90.00
_cell.angle_beta   90.00
_cell.angle_gamma   90.00
#
_symmetry.space_group_name_H-M   'P 1'
#
loop_
_entity.id
_entity.type
_entity.pdbx_description
1 polymer ?
#
loop_
_entity_poly.entity_id
_entity_poly.type
_entity_poly.pdbx_seq_one_letter_code
_entity_poly.pdbx_strand_id
1 'polypeptide(L)'
;MAILSFNGRVNIAVRIVTEKFPKAKLYEADGKVSGAPTTDPTKVDQLKVVFSNVGNTTVEISSTGWGSFGEPVLIHEPFLEDVVINWPVKMDLDEANKLKEAAGYKSPYGAVVLRNPLGPKIGNPYFIFGNNPAEPYIFVDTVTGKVHAGS
;
A
#
# COMPACT_ATOMS: atom_id res chain seq x y z
N MET A 1 15.14 -17.93 4.99
CA MET A 1 14.65 -17.06 3.90
C MET A 1 14.25 -15.75 4.54
N ALA A 2 14.83 -14.62 4.14
CA ALA A 2 14.47 -13.33 4.74
C ALA A 2 13.07 -12.89 4.24
N ILE A 3 12.20 -12.47 5.16
CA ILE A 3 10.92 -11.85 4.80
C ILE A 3 11.25 -10.52 4.12
N LEU A 4 10.76 -10.32 2.89
CA LEU A 4 10.91 -9.04 2.20
C LEU A 4 10.03 -7.98 2.88
N SER A 5 10.55 -6.76 2.96
CA SER A 5 9.79 -5.62 3.48
C SER A 5 8.58 -5.31 2.60
N PHE A 6 7.66 -4.47 3.09
CA PHE A 6 6.49 -4.06 2.31
C PHE A 6 6.94 -3.38 1.01
N ASN A 7 7.84 -2.40 1.09
CA ASN A 7 8.36 -1.75 -0.12
C ASN A 7 9.18 -2.70 -1.00
N GLY A 8 9.88 -3.67 -0.41
CA GLY A 8 10.56 -4.73 -1.16
C GLY A 8 9.60 -5.54 -2.04
N ARG A 9 8.42 -5.86 -1.51
CA ARG A 9 7.36 -6.55 -2.25
C ARG A 9 6.72 -5.67 -3.32
N VAL A 10 6.43 -4.41 -3.01
CA VAL A 10 5.90 -3.44 -3.99
C VAL A 10 6.90 -3.22 -5.13
N ASN A 11 8.20 -3.15 -4.86
CA ASN A 11 9.24 -3.06 -5.89
C ASN A 11 9.19 -4.23 -6.89
N ILE A 12 8.96 -5.45 -6.41
CA ILE A 12 8.81 -6.63 -7.27
C ILE A 12 7.56 -6.49 -8.14
N ALA A 13 6.41 -6.10 -7.55
CA ALA A 13 5.18 -5.86 -8.30
C ALA A 13 5.35 -4.79 -9.38
N VAL A 14 5.96 -3.65 -9.05
CA VAL A 14 6.26 -2.56 -10.00
C VAL A 14 7.10 -3.08 -11.16
N ARG A 15 8.15 -3.86 -10.89
CA ARG A 15 9.00 -4.45 -11.94
C ARG A 15 8.19 -5.37 -12.86
N ILE A 16 7.47 -6.34 -12.30
CA ILE A 16 6.68 -7.33 -13.09
C ILE A 16 5.63 -6.61 -13.95
N VAL A 17 4.90 -5.66 -13.37
CA VAL A 17 3.85 -4.94 -14.10
C VAL A 17 4.44 -4.07 -15.20
N THR A 18 5.53 -3.34 -14.93
CA THR A 18 6.13 -2.44 -15.94
C THR A 18 6.87 -3.18 -17.05
N GLU A 19 7.32 -4.42 -16.83
CA GLU A 19 7.83 -5.30 -17.90
C GLU A 19 6.74 -5.64 -18.93
N LYS A 20 5.49 -5.89 -18.48
CA LYS A 20 4.35 -6.24 -19.36
C LYS A 20 3.55 -5.03 -19.84
N PHE A 21 3.48 -3.99 -19.01
CA PHE A 21 2.74 -2.74 -19.23
C PHE A 21 3.66 -1.53 -18.95
N PRO A 22 4.55 -1.15 -19.89
CA PRO A 22 5.61 -0.16 -19.63
C PRO A 22 5.16 1.26 -19.27
N LYS A 23 3.88 1.57 -19.50
CA LYS A 23 3.27 2.87 -19.17
C LYS A 23 2.48 2.84 -17.87
N ALA A 24 2.40 1.69 -17.21
CA ALA A 24 1.68 1.56 -15.95
C ALA A 24 2.37 2.37 -14.85
N LYS A 25 1.58 3.05 -14.01
CA LYS A 25 2.09 3.82 -12.88
C LYS A 25 1.34 3.46 -11.61
N LEU A 26 2.08 3.29 -10.52
CA LEU A 26 1.56 2.84 -9.23
C LEU A 26 0.48 3.81 -8.70
N TYR A 27 -0.68 3.28 -8.34
CA TYR A 27 -1.72 4.00 -7.62
C TYR A 27 -1.71 3.66 -6.14
N GLU A 28 -1.73 2.37 -5.82
CA GLU A 28 -1.97 1.90 -4.46
C GLU A 28 -1.33 0.53 -4.22
N ALA A 29 -0.95 0.27 -2.97
CA ALA A 29 -0.59 -1.07 -2.50
C ALA A 29 -1.37 -1.42 -1.23
N ASP A 30 -2.17 -2.48 -1.31
CA ASP A 30 -3.06 -3.02 -0.28
C ASP A 30 -2.42 -4.18 0.46
N GLY A 31 -1.97 -3.94 1.69
CA GLY A 31 -1.54 -4.97 2.62
C GLY A 31 -2.70 -5.49 3.48
N LYS A 32 -2.84 -6.81 3.60
CA LYS A 32 -3.80 -7.43 4.54
C LYS A 32 -3.13 -8.45 5.44
N VAL A 33 -3.74 -8.64 6.60
CA VAL A 33 -3.40 -9.69 7.57
C VAL A 33 -4.42 -10.81 7.40
N SER A 34 -3.97 -12.02 7.04
CA SER A 34 -4.87 -13.18 6.87
C SER A 34 -5.42 -13.73 8.20
N GLY A 35 -4.71 -13.48 9.30
CA GLY A 35 -5.08 -13.89 10.65
C GLY A 35 -5.84 -12.82 11.44
N ALA A 36 -5.74 -12.91 12.78
CA ALA A 36 -6.27 -11.88 13.66
C ALA A 36 -5.54 -10.54 13.46
N PRO A 37 -6.22 -9.38 13.69
CA PRO A 37 -5.57 -8.07 13.70
C PRO A 37 -4.30 -8.05 14.55
N THR A 38 -3.32 -7.28 14.11
CA THR A 38 -1.94 -7.32 14.62
C THR A 38 -1.39 -5.93 14.89
N THR A 39 -0.34 -5.83 15.70
CA THR A 39 0.53 -4.65 15.82
C THR A 39 1.88 -4.87 15.15
N ASP A 40 2.13 -6.08 14.63
CA ASP A 40 3.39 -6.48 14.01
C ASP A 40 3.29 -6.39 12.48
N PRO A 41 4.05 -5.49 11.83
CA PRO A 41 4.03 -5.31 10.37
C PRO A 41 4.46 -6.55 9.59
N THR A 42 5.22 -7.46 10.21
CA THR A 42 5.63 -8.74 9.58
C THR A 42 4.47 -9.73 9.44
N LYS A 43 3.28 -9.40 9.97
CA LYS A 43 2.05 -10.20 9.81
C LYS A 43 1.18 -9.74 8.64
N VAL A 44 1.54 -8.65 7.96
CA VAL A 44 0.88 -8.22 6.71
C VAL A 44 1.37 -9.11 5.58
N ASP A 45 0.69 -10.23 5.38
CA ASP A 45 1.13 -11.39 4.59
C ASP A 45 0.51 -11.46 3.19
N GLN A 46 -0.54 -10.69 2.93
CA GLN A 46 -1.14 -10.51 1.61
C GLN A 46 -0.84 -9.12 1.07
N LEU A 47 -0.59 -9.03 -0.24
CA LEU A 47 -0.37 -7.76 -0.94
C LEU A 47 -1.09 -7.77 -2.29
N LYS A 48 -1.95 -6.78 -2.53
CA LYS A 48 -2.46 -6.43 -3.87
C LYS A 48 -1.89 -5.08 -4.26
N VAL A 49 -1.49 -4.90 -5.52
CA VAL A 49 -0.94 -3.65 -6.02
C VAL A 49 -1.70 -3.21 -7.26
N VAL A 50 -2.09 -1.95 -7.30
CA VAL A 50 -2.96 -1.35 -8.33
C VAL A 50 -2.19 -0.29 -9.08
N PHE A 51 -2.33 -0.28 -10.40
CA PHE A 51 -1.65 0.64 -11.30
C PHE A 51 -2.64 1.29 -12.27
N SER A 52 -2.47 2.58 -12.49
CA SER A 52 -2.97 3.24 -13.70
C SER A 52 -2.33 2.63 -14.94
N ASN A 53 -3.06 2.65 -16.06
CA ASN A 53 -2.51 2.30 -17.36
C ASN A 53 -3.18 3.12 -18.48
N VAL A 54 -2.64 3.02 -19.69
CA VAL A 54 -3.16 3.73 -20.87
C VAL A 54 -4.62 3.38 -21.17
N GLY A 55 -5.33 4.32 -21.80
CA GLY A 55 -6.71 4.09 -22.24
C GLY A 55 -7.72 3.99 -21.10
N ASN A 56 -7.46 4.65 -19.97
CA ASN A 56 -8.29 4.58 -18.75
C ASN A 56 -8.51 3.15 -18.26
N THR A 57 -7.44 2.33 -18.34
CA THR A 57 -7.44 0.96 -17.83
C THR A 57 -6.63 0.88 -16.54
N THR A 58 -6.84 -0.19 -15.80
CA THR A 58 -6.14 -0.47 -14.55
C THR A 58 -5.41 -1.80 -14.69
N VAL A 59 -4.24 -1.92 -14.04
CA VAL A 59 -3.56 -3.21 -13.90
C VAL A 59 -3.48 -3.56 -12.43
N GLU A 60 -3.91 -4.76 -12.07
CA GLU A 60 -3.78 -5.30 -10.72
C GLU A 60 -2.81 -6.49 -10.71
N ILE A 61 -2.07 -6.64 -9.62
CA ILE A 61 -1.25 -7.82 -9.36
C ILE A 61 -1.31 -8.17 -7.87
N SER A 62 -1.45 -9.46 -7.57
CA SER A 62 -1.57 -9.96 -6.20
C SER A 62 -0.42 -10.90 -5.86
N SER A 63 0.07 -10.80 -4.63
CA SER A 63 1.09 -11.69 -4.10
C SER A 63 0.54 -13.10 -3.93
N THR A 64 1.32 -14.09 -4.32
CA THR A 64 1.11 -15.52 -4.01
C THR A 64 2.03 -16.00 -2.88
N GLY A 65 2.90 -15.12 -2.38
CA GLY A 65 3.76 -15.31 -1.22
C GLY A 65 4.59 -14.04 -0.93
N TRP A 66 5.56 -14.13 -0.02
CA TRP A 66 6.34 -12.98 0.46
C TRP A 66 7.25 -12.30 -0.57
N GLY A 67 7.42 -12.88 -1.76
CA GLY A 67 8.17 -12.28 -2.88
C GLY A 67 7.73 -12.80 -4.23
N SER A 68 6.59 -13.49 -4.27
CA SER A 68 6.05 -14.12 -5.46
C SER A 68 4.71 -13.49 -5.79
N PHE A 69 4.42 -13.31 -7.08
CA PHE A 69 3.19 -12.73 -7.56
C PHE A 69 2.59 -13.62 -8.64
N GLY A 70 1.27 -13.52 -8.80
CA GLY A 70 0.59 -14.05 -9.97
C GLY A 70 0.84 -13.20 -11.21
N GLU A 71 0.13 -13.52 -12.28
CA GLU A 71 0.14 -12.70 -13.50
C GLU A 71 -0.55 -11.34 -13.25
N PRO A 72 0.01 -10.24 -13.79
CA PRO A 72 -0.71 -8.98 -13.89
C PRO A 72 -2.02 -9.13 -14.68
N VAL A 73 -3.12 -8.61 -14.13
CA VAL A 73 -4.46 -8.61 -14.72
C VAL A 73 -4.80 -7.21 -15.23
N LEU A 74 -5.11 -7.10 -16.52
CA LEU A 74 -5.61 -5.86 -17.12
C LEU A 74 -7.13 -5.77 -16.92
N ILE A 75 -7.59 -4.63 -16.41
CA ILE A 75 -9.00 -4.31 -16.18
C ILE A 75 -9.37 -3.13 -17.08
N HIS A 76 -10.43 -3.27 -17.87
CA HIS A 76 -10.87 -2.28 -18.86
C HIS A 76 -11.70 -1.13 -18.25
N GLU A 77 -11.39 -0.75 -17.02
CA GLU A 77 -12.07 0.30 -16.25
C GLU A 77 -11.04 1.13 -15.46
N PRO A 78 -11.30 2.42 -15.26
CA PRO A 78 -10.42 3.26 -14.47
C PRO A 78 -10.61 2.98 -12.97
N PHE A 79 -9.49 2.98 -12.24
CA PHE A 79 -9.51 3.10 -10.79
C PHE A 79 -9.65 4.60 -10.44
N LEU A 80 -10.83 4.99 -9.96
CA LEU A 80 -11.17 6.40 -9.74
C LEU A 80 -10.54 6.93 -8.45
N GLU A 81 -10.39 8.25 -8.40
CA GLU A 81 -9.93 9.04 -7.23
C GLU A 81 -8.48 8.86 -6.77
N ASP A 82 -7.83 7.75 -7.16
CA ASP A 82 -6.43 7.51 -6.87
C ASP A 82 -5.49 8.39 -7.71
N VAL A 83 -4.40 8.80 -7.06
CA VAL A 83 -3.35 9.64 -7.64
C VAL A 83 -2.06 8.85 -7.71
N VAL A 84 -1.39 8.92 -8.86
CA VAL A 84 -0.11 8.22 -9.09
C VAL A 84 0.89 8.51 -7.98
N ILE A 85 1.40 7.45 -7.37
CA ILE A 85 2.53 7.49 -6.45
C ILE A 85 3.82 7.62 -7.26
N ASN A 86 4.63 8.64 -6.93
CA ASN A 86 6.00 8.73 -7.43
C ASN A 86 6.88 7.70 -6.69
N TRP A 87 6.87 6.48 -7.21
CA TRP A 87 7.66 5.37 -6.68
C TRP A 87 9.15 5.50 -7.05
N PRO A 88 10.11 5.16 -6.16
CA PRO A 88 9.94 4.59 -4.82
C PRO A 88 9.72 5.63 -3.71
N VAL A 89 8.94 5.24 -2.70
CA VAL A 89 8.88 5.95 -1.41
C VAL A 89 10.00 5.46 -0.48
N LYS A 90 10.52 6.35 0.38
CA LYS A 90 11.65 6.02 1.28
C LYS A 90 11.21 5.27 2.54
N MET A 91 10.14 5.74 3.18
CA MET A 91 9.60 5.12 4.39
C MET A 91 9.02 3.73 4.06
N ASP A 92 9.34 2.74 4.88
CA ASP A 92 8.75 1.40 4.82
C ASP A 92 7.71 1.21 5.95
N LEU A 93 6.95 0.12 5.88
CA LEU A 93 5.86 -0.16 6.82
C LEU A 93 6.33 -0.26 8.27
N ASP A 94 7.52 -0.82 8.51
CA ASP A 94 8.08 -0.95 9.86
C ASP A 94 8.33 0.41 10.53
N GLU A 95 8.79 1.38 9.75
CA GLU A 95 9.00 2.75 10.23
C GLU A 95 7.66 3.46 10.46
N ALA A 96 6.72 3.32 9.52
CA ALA A 96 5.38 3.88 9.66
C ALA A 96 4.66 3.35 10.91
N ASN A 97 4.76 2.04 11.20
CA ASN A 97 4.16 1.47 12.39
C ASN A 97 4.80 2.02 13.69
N LYS A 98 6.13 2.20 13.72
CA LYS A 98 6.81 2.83 14.87
C LYS A 98 6.33 4.25 15.11
N LEU A 99 6.18 5.05 14.04
CA LEU A 99 5.66 6.42 14.15
C LEU A 99 4.22 6.44 14.66
N LYS A 100 3.36 5.58 14.10
CA LYS A 100 1.98 5.37 14.56
C LYS A 100 1.94 5.07 16.07
N GLU A 101 2.74 4.12 16.55
CA GLU A 101 2.78 3.72 17.96
C GLU A 101 3.35 4.81 18.87
N ALA A 102 4.38 5.54 18.41
CA ALA A 102 4.95 6.68 19.13
C ALA A 102 3.96 7.83 19.29
N ALA A 103 3.04 8.00 18.34
CA ALA A 103 1.94 8.95 18.41
C ALA A 103 0.76 8.48 19.30
N GLY A 104 0.87 7.29 19.91
CA GLY A 104 -0.11 6.73 20.84
C GLY A 104 -1.13 5.77 20.22
N TYR A 105 -1.12 5.58 18.90
CA TYR A 105 -2.04 4.69 18.20
C TYR A 105 -1.52 3.24 18.22
N LYS A 106 -1.84 2.52 19.30
CA LYS A 106 -1.32 1.15 19.55
C LYS A 106 -2.32 0.04 19.27
N SER A 107 -3.54 0.38 18.84
CA SER A 107 -4.56 -0.61 18.53
C SER A 107 -4.12 -1.51 17.36
N PRO A 108 -4.49 -2.81 17.38
CA PRO A 108 -4.23 -3.72 16.27
C PRO A 108 -4.96 -3.31 14.99
N TYR A 109 -4.38 -3.64 13.84
CA TYR A 109 -4.93 -3.38 12.51
C TYR A 109 -5.02 -4.67 11.70
N GLY A 110 -6.01 -4.75 10.80
CA GLY A 110 -6.20 -5.87 9.88
C GLY A 110 -5.72 -5.58 8.45
N ALA A 111 -5.44 -4.32 8.14
CA ALA A 111 -4.96 -3.89 6.84
C ALA A 111 -4.08 -2.65 6.94
N VAL A 112 -3.24 -2.47 5.93
CA VAL A 112 -2.49 -1.24 5.67
C VAL A 112 -2.52 -0.92 4.18
N VAL A 113 -2.77 0.33 3.84
CA VAL A 113 -2.80 0.80 2.45
C VAL A 113 -1.72 1.85 2.25
N LEU A 114 -0.91 1.72 1.19
CA LEU A 114 -0.02 2.77 0.72
C LEU A 114 -0.64 3.48 -0.48
N ARG A 115 -1.04 4.74 -0.31
CA ARG A 115 -1.64 5.56 -1.38
C ARG A 115 -1.48 7.05 -1.14
N ASN A 116 -1.60 7.84 -2.20
CA ASN A 116 -1.82 9.28 -2.05
C ASN A 116 -3.22 9.56 -1.47
N PRO A 117 -3.44 10.73 -0.83
CA PRO A 117 -4.78 11.13 -0.43
C PRO A 117 -5.73 11.19 -1.63
N LEU A 118 -6.98 10.79 -1.39
CA LEU A 118 -8.02 10.82 -2.42
C LEU A 118 -8.32 12.25 -2.87
N GLY A 119 -8.65 12.38 -4.16
CA GLY A 119 -9.13 13.62 -4.76
C GLY A 119 -8.07 14.40 -5.54
N PRO A 120 -8.40 15.61 -6.03
CA PRO A 120 -7.58 16.32 -7.03
C PRO A 120 -6.32 16.96 -6.44
N LYS A 121 -6.14 16.92 -5.11
CA LYS A 121 -5.00 17.54 -4.44
C LYS A 121 -3.85 16.55 -4.38
N ILE A 122 -2.73 16.93 -5.00
CA ILE A 122 -1.48 16.19 -4.87
C ILE A 122 -0.99 16.34 -3.42
N GLY A 123 -0.86 15.22 -2.73
CA GLY A 123 -0.26 15.12 -1.40
C GLY A 123 0.89 14.11 -1.40
N ASN A 124 1.50 13.91 -0.23
CA ASN A 124 2.45 12.82 -0.04
C ASN A 124 1.69 11.48 0.10
N PRO A 125 2.27 10.35 -0.30
CA PRO A 125 1.72 9.05 0.02
C PRO A 125 1.64 8.85 1.53
N TYR A 126 0.59 8.17 1.98
CA TYR A 126 0.40 7.73 3.36
C TYR A 126 0.48 6.22 3.45
N PHE A 127 1.05 5.71 4.55
CA PHE A 127 0.62 4.43 5.08
C PHE A 127 -0.63 4.64 5.92
N ILE A 128 -1.71 3.95 5.58
CA ILE A 128 -3.02 4.07 6.20
C ILE A 128 -3.35 2.75 6.88
N PHE A 129 -3.32 2.73 8.22
CA PHE A 129 -3.64 1.57 9.03
C PHE A 129 -5.13 1.53 9.32
N GLY A 130 -5.76 0.36 9.22
CA GLY A 130 -7.19 0.22 9.49
C GLY A 130 -7.71 -1.20 9.47
N ASN A 131 -8.96 -1.36 9.01
CA ASN A 131 -9.72 -2.62 9.03
C ASN A 131 -9.97 -3.15 10.45
N ASN A 132 -10.11 -2.23 11.41
CA ASN A 132 -10.62 -2.47 12.75
C ASN A 132 -11.86 -1.58 12.93
N PRO A 133 -13.10 -2.12 12.88
CA PRO A 133 -14.32 -1.32 12.89
C PRO A 133 -14.52 -0.44 14.15
N ALA A 134 -13.80 -0.73 15.23
CA ALA A 134 -13.86 0.03 16.47
C ALA A 134 -12.90 1.23 16.51
N GLU A 135 -12.07 1.41 15.49
CA GLU A 135 -10.97 2.38 15.49
C GLU A 135 -10.98 3.23 14.21
N PRO A 136 -10.55 4.49 14.26
CA PRO A 136 -10.37 5.31 13.07
C PRO A 136 -9.21 4.78 12.20
N TYR A 137 -9.18 5.19 10.94
CA TYR A 137 -7.99 5.00 10.12
C TYR A 137 -6.85 5.88 10.62
N ILE A 138 -5.64 5.34 10.66
CA ILE A 138 -4.44 6.08 11.07
C ILE A 138 -3.53 6.29 9.88
N PHE A 139 -3.24 7.55 9.59
CA PHE A 139 -2.46 7.98 8.43
C PHE A 139 -1.07 8.39 8.89
N VAL A 140 -0.04 7.84 8.24
CA VAL A 140 1.37 8.21 8.46
C VAL A 140 1.95 8.73 7.15
N ASP A 141 2.29 10.02 7.11
CA ASP A 141 2.87 10.66 5.93
C ASP A 141 4.27 10.10 5.65
N THR A 142 4.46 9.51 4.46
CA THR A 142 5.73 8.84 4.09
C THR A 142 6.91 9.79 3.90
N VAL A 143 6.65 11.10 3.84
CA VAL A 143 7.67 12.15 3.66
C VAL A 143 7.90 12.92 4.96
N THR A 144 6.83 13.32 5.66
CA THR A 144 6.95 14.16 6.86
C THR A 144 6.95 13.37 8.16
N GLY A 145 6.54 12.10 8.15
CA GLY A 145 6.37 11.27 9.34
C GLY A 145 5.23 11.71 10.26
N LYS A 146 4.43 12.70 9.85
CA LYS A 146 3.27 13.16 10.63
C LYS A 146 2.21 12.07 10.69
N VAL A 147 1.66 11.88 11.88
CA VAL A 147 0.62 10.90 12.16
C VAL A 147 -0.68 11.61 12.52
N HIS A 148 -1.80 11.15 11.97
CA HIS A 148 -3.13 11.62 12.35
C HIS A 148 -4.19 10.54 12.15
N ALA A 149 -5.32 10.67 12.86
CA ALA A 149 -6.51 9.85 12.64
C ALA A 149 -7.44 10.51 11.61
N GLY A 150 -8.17 9.70 10.84
CA GLY A 150 -9.14 10.16 9.86
C GLY A 150 -10.19 9.10 9.55
N SER A 151 -11.18 9.50 8.74
CA SER A 151 -12.26 8.67 8.20
C SER A 151 -12.10 8.47 6.71
#